data_AF-A0A310SD65-F1
#
_entry.id   AF-A0A310SD65-F1
#
_cell.length_a   1.000
_cell.length_b   1.000
_cell.length_c   1.000
_cell.angle_alpha   90.00
_cell.angle_beta   90.00
_cell.angle_gamma   90.00
#
_symmetry.space_group_name_H-M   'P 1'
#
loop_
_entity.id
_entity.type
_entity.pdbx_description
1 polymer ?
#
loop_
_entity_poly.entity_id
_entity_poly.type
_entity_poly.pdbx_seq_one_letter_code
_entity_poly.pdbx_strand_id
1 'polypeptide(L)'
;MLGKMTMVPQFFFTLNSAPDLQNKHTIFGKVVGETMYNMLKIEKTLVYENDTSLYSPRLIKTIILNNPFSDIIPRIILQKSEEVKDSSIAKTTAVK
;
A
#
# COMPACT_ATOMS: atom_id res chain seq x y z
N MET A 1 16.86 4.63 -25.77
CA MET A 1 17.22 4.83 -24.35
C MET A 1 15.95 4.60 -23.54
N LEU A 2 15.73 3.37 -23.05
CA LEU A 2 14.51 3.04 -22.29
C LEU A 2 14.71 3.61 -20.89
N GLY A 3 14.08 4.75 -20.60
CA GLY A 3 14.14 5.39 -19.29
C GLY A 3 13.71 4.40 -18.20
N LYS A 4 14.54 4.24 -17.17
CA LYS A 4 14.23 3.39 -16.01
C LYS A 4 12.93 3.90 -15.38
N MET A 5 11.83 3.16 -15.52
CA MET A 5 10.59 3.41 -14.78
C MET A 5 10.78 2.92 -13.35
N THR A 6 11.12 3.82 -12.44
CA THR A 6 11.17 3.54 -11.00
C THR A 6 9.78 3.78 -10.41
N MET A 7 9.05 2.70 -10.10
CA MET A 7 7.82 2.79 -9.31
C MET A 7 8.19 2.77 -7.82
N VAL A 8 8.12 3.94 -7.19
CA VAL A 8 8.22 4.08 -5.73
C VAL A 8 6.89 3.62 -5.12
N PRO A 9 6.85 3.01 -3.92
CA PRO A 9 5.61 2.59 -3.24
C PRO A 9 4.76 3.78 -2.72
N GLN A 10 4.56 4.79 -3.56
CA GLN A 10 3.72 5.95 -3.33
C GLN A 10 2.62 5.96 -4.40
N PHE A 11 1.38 6.21 -3.97
CA PHE A 11 0.22 6.33 -4.86
C PHE A 11 -0.64 7.53 -4.43
N PHE A 12 -1.57 7.92 -5.30
CA PHE A 12 -2.54 8.98 -5.04
C PHE A 12 -3.91 8.59 -5.61
N PHE A 13 -4.95 9.28 -5.14
CA PHE A 13 -6.30 9.16 -5.70
C PHE A 13 -6.60 10.37 -6.56
N THR A 14 -7.24 10.14 -7.71
CA THR A 14 -7.83 11.21 -8.51
C THR A 14 -9.21 11.53 -7.94
N LEU A 15 -9.45 12.77 -7.54
CA LEU A 15 -10.74 13.23 -7.03
C LEU A 15 -11.65 13.76 -8.15
N ASN A 16 -11.04 14.21 -9.26
CA ASN A 16 -11.72 14.69 -10.45
C ASN A 16 -10.97 14.27 -11.72
N SER A 17 -11.50 14.60 -12.90
CA SER A 17 -10.85 14.38 -14.19
C SER A 17 -9.47 15.04 -14.23
N ALA A 18 -8.44 14.26 -14.56
CA ALA A 18 -7.04 14.70 -14.53
C ALA A 18 -6.32 14.30 -15.85
N PRO A 19 -6.64 14.95 -16.98
CA PRO A 19 -6.07 14.60 -18.29
C PRO A 19 -4.54 14.77 -18.33
N ASP A 20 -3.98 15.67 -17.51
CA ASP A 20 -2.54 15.95 -17.46
C ASP A 20 -1.70 14.78 -16.94
N LEU A 21 -2.32 13.81 -16.26
CA LEU A 21 -1.69 12.62 -15.71
C LEU A 21 -1.68 11.44 -16.68
N GLN A 22 -2.36 11.58 -17.82
CA GLN A 22 -2.45 10.54 -18.84
C GLN A 22 -1.06 10.16 -19.37
N ASN A 23 -0.81 8.85 -19.48
CA ASN A 23 0.47 8.28 -19.92
C ASN A 23 1.69 8.62 -19.04
N LYS A 24 1.51 9.26 -17.87
CA LYS A 24 2.57 9.57 -16.90
C LYS A 24 2.55 8.65 -15.67
N HIS A 25 1.36 8.25 -15.25
CA HIS A 25 1.16 7.39 -14.09
C HIS A 25 0.35 6.14 -14.45
N THR A 26 0.63 5.04 -13.78
CA THR A 26 -0.07 3.76 -13.99
C THR A 26 -1.34 3.71 -13.15
N ILE A 27 -2.49 3.54 -13.79
CA ILE A 27 -3.75 3.26 -13.11
C ILE A 27 -3.83 1.77 -12.80
N PHE A 28 -3.88 1.41 -11.52
CA PHE A 28 -3.92 0.00 -11.07
C PHE A 28 -5.25 -0.41 -10.41
N GLY A 29 -6.19 0.53 -10.25
CA GLY A 29 -7.47 0.24 -9.61
C GLY A 29 -8.41 1.45 -9.61
N LYS A 30 -9.65 1.21 -9.16
CA LYS A 30 -10.70 2.22 -9.02
C LYS A 30 -11.45 2.00 -7.71
N VAL A 31 -11.77 3.10 -7.03
CA VAL A 31 -12.66 3.09 -5.86
C VAL A 31 -14.11 2.86 -6.35
N VAL A 32 -14.90 2.05 -5.65
CA VAL A 32 -16.24 1.66 -6.10
C VAL A 32 -17.28 1.75 -4.98
N GLY A 33 -18.54 1.93 -5.39
CA GLY A 33 -19.71 1.85 -4.51
C GLY A 33 -19.74 2.93 -3.42
N GLU A 34 -20.24 2.54 -2.25
CA GLU A 34 -20.45 3.41 -1.09
C GLU A 34 -19.15 4.04 -0.55
N THR A 35 -18.00 3.43 -0.85
CA THR A 35 -16.68 3.95 -0.42
C THR A 35 -16.24 5.20 -1.18
N MET A 36 -16.90 5.56 -2.29
CA MET A 36 -16.66 6.84 -2.98
C MET A 36 -16.96 8.04 -2.09
N TYR A 37 -17.98 7.95 -1.23
CA TYR A 37 -18.31 9.03 -0.29
C TYR A 37 -17.15 9.32 0.67
N ASN A 38 -16.38 8.29 1.06
CA ASN A 38 -15.21 8.48 1.92
C ASN A 38 -14.11 9.28 1.21
N MET A 39 -13.94 9.11 -0.10
CA MET A 39 -12.99 9.92 -0.89
C MET A 39 -13.44 11.38 -0.99
N LEU A 40 -14.73 11.62 -1.23
CA LEU A 40 -15.30 12.98 -1.24
C LEU A 40 -15.18 13.67 0.13
N LYS A 41 -15.21 12.90 1.22
CA LYS A 41 -14.98 13.44 2.57
C LYS A 41 -13.52 13.89 2.74
N ILE A 42 -12.57 13.18 2.16
CA ILE A 42 -11.15 13.56 2.18
C ILE A 42 -10.95 14.86 1.41
N GLU A 43 -11.57 15.02 0.25
CA GLU A 43 -11.54 16.25 -0.57
C GLU A 43 -11.97 17.50 0.21
N LYS A 44 -12.98 17.38 1.09
CA LYS A 44 -13.52 18.49 1.88
C LYS A 44 -12.71 18.81 3.15
N THR A 45 -11.57 18.18 3.35
CA THR A 45 -10.73 18.41 4.55
C THR A 45 -10.07 19.78 4.47
N LEU A 46 -9.97 20.46 5.61
CA LEU A 46 -9.24 21.73 5.70
C LEU A 46 -7.76 21.50 5.42
N VAL A 47 -7.17 22.37 4.60
CA VAL A 47 -5.74 22.37 4.24
C VAL A 47 -5.08 23.66 4.72
N TYR A 48 -3.80 23.56 5.03
CA TYR A 48 -2.91 24.71 5.23
C TYR A 48 -2.53 25.34 3.89
N GLU A 49 -1.86 26.50 3.92
CA GLU A 49 -1.41 27.22 2.72
C GLU A 49 -0.43 26.43 1.82
N ASN A 50 0.19 25.38 2.35
CA ASN A 50 1.10 24.49 1.63
C ASN A 50 0.43 23.21 1.12
N ASP A 51 -0.90 23.23 0.95
CA ASP A 51 -1.74 22.09 0.53
C ASP A 51 -1.66 20.86 1.45
N THR A 52 -1.07 21.01 2.63
CA THR A 52 -1.04 19.93 3.62
C THR A 52 -2.33 19.94 4.41
N SER A 53 -3.01 18.80 4.49
CA SER A 53 -4.21 18.64 5.30
C SER A 53 -3.95 18.97 6.77
N LEU A 54 -4.84 19.76 7.38
CA LEU A 54 -4.86 20.06 8.81
C LEU A 54 -4.96 18.77 9.65
N TYR A 55 -5.78 17.84 9.18
CA TYR A 55 -5.93 16.51 9.75
C TYR A 55 -5.69 15.46 8.66
N SER A 56 -4.47 14.92 8.63
CA SER A 56 -4.10 13.98 7.57
C SER A 56 -4.76 12.62 7.78
N PRO A 57 -5.53 12.11 6.80
CA PRO A 57 -6.16 10.80 6.92
C PRO A 57 -5.08 9.71 7.00
N ARG A 58 -5.30 8.74 7.89
CA ARG A 58 -4.38 7.62 8.09
C ARG A 58 -5.03 6.31 7.69
N LEU A 59 -4.27 5.44 7.03
CA LEU A 59 -4.66 4.06 6.79
C LEU A 59 -4.51 3.27 8.08
N ILE A 60 -5.63 2.82 8.66
CA ILE A 60 -5.65 2.07 9.92
C ILE A 60 -5.42 0.58 9.67
N LYS A 61 -6.03 0.04 8.60
CA LYS A 61 -6.00 -1.37 8.24
C LYS A 61 -6.23 -1.55 6.75
N THR A 62 -5.62 -2.58 6.18
CA THR A 62 -5.84 -3.03 4.81
C THR A 62 -6.33 -4.47 4.82
N ILE A 63 -7.33 -4.80 4.02
CA ILE A 63 -7.89 -6.14 3.87
C ILE A 63 -7.97 -6.44 2.38
N ILE A 64 -7.47 -7.61 1.97
CA ILE A 64 -7.60 -8.12 0.60
C ILE A 64 -8.88 -8.96 0.55
N LEU A 65 -9.91 -8.46 -0.13
CA LEU A 65 -11.21 -9.15 -0.20
C LEU A 65 -11.20 -10.32 -1.18
N ASN A 66 -10.52 -10.15 -2.31
CA ASN A 66 -10.34 -11.20 -3.32
C ASN A 66 -8.89 -11.12 -3.83
N ASN A 67 -8.11 -12.18 -3.60
CA ASN A 67 -6.70 -12.22 -4.02
C ASN A 67 -6.56 -13.05 -5.31
N PRO A 68 -6.33 -12.42 -6.48
CA PRO A 68 -6.11 -13.14 -7.73
C PRO A 68 -4.72 -13.80 -7.83
N PHE A 69 -3.81 -13.53 -6.89
CA PHE A 69 -2.44 -14.04 -6.88
C PHE A 69 -2.20 -14.87 -5.62
N SER A 70 -2.57 -16.16 -5.67
CA SER A 70 -2.39 -17.08 -4.54
C SER A 70 -0.94 -17.43 -4.23
N ASP A 71 -0.04 -17.21 -5.19
CA ASP A 71 1.39 -17.47 -5.14
C ASP A 71 2.21 -16.35 -4.46
N ILE A 72 1.64 -15.15 -4.31
CA ILE A 72 2.32 -14.04 -3.64
C ILE A 72 2.34 -14.26 -2.13
N ILE A 73 3.53 -14.52 -1.60
CA ILE A 73 3.77 -14.67 -0.16
C ILE A 73 4.30 -13.34 0.42
N PRO A 74 3.60 -12.72 1.39
CA PRO A 74 4.10 -11.51 2.05
C PRO A 74 5.46 -11.72 2.72
N ARG A 75 6.41 -10.80 2.48
CA ARG A 75 7.78 -10.88 3.02
C ARG A 75 7.83 -10.95 4.55
N ILE A 76 6.85 -10.37 5.24
CA ILE A 76 6.74 -10.40 6.71
C ILE A 76 6.59 -11.83 7.24
N ILE A 77 5.90 -12.70 6.50
CA ILE A 77 5.74 -14.12 6.88
C ILE A 77 7.07 -14.86 6.75
N LEU A 78 7.85 -14.54 5.71
CA LEU A 78 9.16 -15.15 5.49
C LEU A 78 10.13 -14.86 6.65
N GLN A 79 10.21 -13.60 7.07
CA GLN A 79 11.06 -13.19 8.19
C GLN A 79 10.70 -13.91 9.50
N LYS A 80 9.39 -14.01 9.79
CA LYS A 80 8.91 -14.74 10.98
C LYS A 80 9.25 -16.24 10.93
N SER A 81 9.25 -16.85 9.75
CA SER A 81 9.57 -18.27 9.58
C SER A 81 11.07 -18.59 9.72
N GLU A 82 11.94 -17.63 9.36
CA GLU A 82 13.39 -17.72 9.51
C GLU A 82 13.79 -17.58 10.99
N GLU A 83 13.24 -16.60 11.71
CA GLU A 83 13.48 -16.43 13.16
C GLU A 83 13.07 -17.67 13.99
N VAL A 84 11.95 -18.32 13.61
CA VAL A 84 11.51 -19.55 14.29
C VAL A 84 12.46 -20.72 14.02
N LYS A 85 13.03 -20.84 12.81
CA LYS A 85 14.00 -21.88 12.48
C LYS A 85 15.31 -21.71 13.25
N ASP A 86 15.83 -20.49 13.35
CA ASP A 86 17.08 -20.23 14.07
C ASP A 86 16.96 -20.51 15.58
N SER A 87 15.80 -20.23 16.19
CA SER A 87 15.54 -20.55 17.60
C SER A 87 15.38 -22.06 17.88
N SER A 88 14.99 -22.85 16.88
CA SER A 88 14.80 -24.30 17.01
C SER A 88 16.13 -25.07 16.90
N ILE A 89 17.07 -24.60 16.07
CA ILE A 89 18.40 -25.20 15.90
C ILE A 89 19.26 -24.98 17.16
N ALA A 90 19.13 -23.83 17.83
CA ALA A 90 19.86 -23.53 19.07
C ALA A 90 19.49 -24.42 20.25
N LYS A 91 18.30 -25.07 20.24
CA LYS A 91 17.86 -25.98 21.32
C LYS A 91 18.30 -27.43 21.12
N THR A 92 18.63 -27.85 19.90
CA THR A 92 19.00 -29.24 19.61
C THR A 92 20.49 -29.52 19.88
N THR A 93 21.35 -28.49 19.87
CA THR A 93 22.81 -28.64 20.07
C THR A 93 23.23 -28.63 21.55
N ALA A 94 22.30 -28.41 22.50
CA ALA A 94 22.58 -28.35 23.95
C ALA A 94 22.29 -29.66 24.70
N VAL A 95 21.98 -30.76 24.00
CA VAL A 95 21.80 -32.10 24.59
C VAL A 95 22.78 -33.07 23.93
N LYS A 96 24.05 -32.99 24.32
CA LYS A 96 24.98 -34.13 24.25
C LYS A 96 26.13 -33.95 25.23
#